data_AF-A0A0M0JGA7-F1
#
_entry.id   AF-A0A0M0JGA7-F1
#
_cell.length_a   1.000
_cell.length_b   1.000
_cell.length_c   1.000
_cell.angle_alpha   90.00
_cell.angle_beta   90.00
_cell.angle_gamma   90.00
#
_symmetry.space_group_name_H-M   'P 1'
#
loop_
_entity.id
_entity.type
_entity.pdbx_description
1 polymer ?
#
loop_
_entity_poly.entity_id
_entity_poly.type
_entity_poly.pdbx_seq_one_letter_code
_entity_poly.pdbx_strand_id
1 'polypeptide(L)'
;MQPRAATVRRAASITAQEKPFKSDDEFDYFRQPKQLSVTLTKPLGAVIVDCAPAGVRVDDLQDGGSAATTGLLKKGDRIRTVQGEDVSQAGVDAVMEKLVAAPAEVEIGVLRFVVVRKPKEAIAPTTLTVDGKKVEVQKGVILRTAAQAAGADLYKGVMAKMQQCGGVGQCSLCWVEVTSGMENLSPKTAVEEKKGTKRPANYRMACQSVINGDVCVKVP
;
A
#
# COMPACT_ATOMS: atom_id res chain seq x y z
N MET A 1 26.29 24.97 -28.49
CA MET A 1 25.74 25.23 -27.14
C MET A 1 24.24 24.95 -27.15
N GLN A 2 23.83 23.83 -26.57
CA GLN A 2 22.43 23.53 -26.22
C GLN A 2 22.44 23.01 -24.77
N PRO A 3 21.58 23.51 -23.87
CA PRO A 3 21.55 23.04 -22.49
C PRO A 3 20.82 21.70 -22.39
N ARG A 4 21.46 20.71 -21.76
CA ARG A 4 20.87 19.41 -21.42
C ARG A 4 19.84 19.61 -20.31
N ALA A 5 18.59 19.26 -20.59
CA ALA A 5 17.50 19.25 -19.62
C ALA A 5 17.84 18.28 -18.46
N ALA A 6 17.83 18.81 -17.24
CA ALA A 6 17.97 18.03 -16.03
C ALA A 6 16.65 17.30 -15.74
N THR A 7 16.60 16.01 -16.06
CA THR A 7 15.46 15.16 -15.71
C THR A 7 15.45 14.96 -14.19
N VAL A 8 14.43 15.51 -13.54
CA VAL A 8 14.12 15.24 -12.12
C VAL A 8 13.87 13.74 -11.98
N ARG A 9 14.87 13.01 -11.49
CA ARG A 9 14.71 11.61 -11.08
C ARG A 9 13.76 11.63 -9.89
N ARG A 10 12.50 11.22 -10.11
CA ARG A 10 11.59 10.86 -9.02
C ARG A 10 12.33 9.83 -8.17
N ALA A 11 12.79 10.26 -7.00
CA ALA A 11 13.27 9.34 -5.98
C ALA A 11 12.14 8.34 -5.76
N ALA A 12 12.44 7.05 -5.98
CA ALA A 12 11.53 5.99 -5.60
C ALA A 12 11.22 6.21 -4.12
N SER A 13 10.00 6.66 -3.83
CA SER A 13 9.50 6.79 -2.49
C SER A 13 9.58 5.41 -1.88
N ILE A 14 10.59 5.22 -1.01
CA ILE A 14 10.66 4.10 -0.09
C ILE A 14 9.37 4.21 0.71
N THR A 15 8.35 3.50 0.24
CA THR A 15 7.05 3.44 0.89
C THR A 15 7.29 2.53 2.06
N ALA A 16 7.76 3.11 3.16
CA ALA A 16 7.68 2.44 4.46
C ALA A 16 6.24 1.95 4.56
N GLN A 17 6.07 0.63 4.59
CA GLN A 17 4.75 0.02 4.65
C GLN A 17 4.07 0.56 5.91
N GLU A 18 3.21 1.56 5.75
CA GLU A 18 2.42 2.10 6.84
C GLU A 18 1.51 0.97 7.29
N LYS A 19 1.85 0.29 8.39
CA LYS A 19 0.99 -0.77 8.94
C LYS A 19 -0.23 -0.09 9.58
N PRO A 20 -1.47 -0.46 9.20
CA PRO A 20 -2.65 0.09 9.86
C PRO A 20 -2.62 -0.27 11.35
N PHE A 21 -3.05 0.66 12.21
CA PHE A 21 -3.13 0.39 13.66
C PHE A 21 -4.47 -0.27 14.03
N LYS A 22 -5.47 -0.13 13.17
CA LYS A 22 -6.79 -0.75 13.26
C LYS A 22 -7.29 -1.03 11.84
N SER A 23 -8.03 -2.11 11.66
CA SER A 23 -8.73 -2.45 10.42
C SER A 23 -10.12 -3.01 10.75
N ASP A 24 -11.12 -2.60 9.98
CA ASP A 24 -12.48 -3.18 9.98
C ASP A 24 -12.75 -3.79 8.59
N ASP A 25 -13.97 -4.24 8.31
CA ASP A 25 -14.31 -4.92 7.04
C ASP A 25 -14.09 -4.04 5.80
N GLU A 26 -14.36 -2.74 5.91
CA GLU A 26 -14.32 -1.78 4.80
C GLU A 26 -13.09 -0.86 4.80
N PHE A 27 -12.44 -0.65 5.95
CA PHE A 27 -11.45 0.41 6.11
C PHE A 27 -10.22 -0.02 6.92
N ASP A 28 -9.07 0.48 6.48
CA ASP A 28 -7.83 0.49 7.23
C ASP A 28 -7.59 1.88 7.84
N TYR A 29 -7.23 1.92 9.12
CA TYR A 29 -7.01 3.15 9.87
C TYR A 29 -5.51 3.35 10.12
N PHE A 30 -5.00 4.51 9.73
CA PHE A 30 -3.60 4.89 9.83
C PHE A 30 -3.45 6.13 10.71
N ARG A 31 -2.42 6.15 11.56
CA ARG A 31 -2.00 7.38 12.26
C ARG A 31 -0.93 8.05 11.42
N GLN A 32 -1.30 9.14 10.74
CA GLN A 32 -0.38 9.89 9.89
C GLN A 32 -0.08 11.27 10.50
N PRO A 33 1.19 11.69 10.52
CA PRO A 33 1.54 13.04 10.93
C PRO A 33 1.17 14.03 9.81
N LYS A 34 0.40 15.07 10.16
CA LYS A 34 0.07 16.19 9.28
C LYS A 34 0.69 17.47 9.83
N GLN A 35 1.50 18.14 9.01
CA GLN A 35 2.03 19.46 9.34
C GLN A 35 0.99 20.52 9.02
N LEU A 36 0.74 21.43 9.96
CA LEU A 36 -0.23 22.51 9.87
C LEU A 36 0.45 23.82 10.28
N SER A 37 0.18 24.91 9.58
CA SER A 37 0.53 26.25 10.02
C SER A 37 -0.70 26.91 10.60
N VAL A 38 -0.61 27.41 11.84
CA VAL A 38 -1.71 28.11 12.52
C VAL A 38 -1.25 29.49 12.93
N THR A 39 -2.10 30.50 12.72
CA THR A 39 -1.82 31.87 13.15
C THR A 39 -2.72 32.19 14.33
N LEU A 40 -2.11 32.56 15.46
CA LEU A 40 -2.80 32.84 16.71
C LEU A 40 -2.40 34.22 17.23
N THR A 41 -3.35 34.94 17.82
CA THR A 41 -3.08 36.21 18.52
C THR A 41 -2.71 35.95 19.98
N LYS A 42 -1.94 36.84 20.59
CA LYS A 42 -1.71 36.82 22.05
C LYS A 42 -2.93 37.37 22.80
N PRO A 43 -3.28 36.82 23.99
CA PRO A 43 -2.64 35.69 24.66
C PRO A 43 -2.95 34.35 23.98
N LEU A 44 -1.90 33.54 23.79
CA LEU A 44 -2.04 32.23 23.11
C LEU A 44 -2.92 31.27 23.92
N GLY A 45 -2.76 31.25 25.25
CA GLY A 45 -3.46 30.34 26.16
C GLY A 45 -3.15 28.87 25.91
N ALA A 46 -1.97 28.54 25.37
CA ALA A 46 -1.51 27.17 25.23
C ALA A 46 -0.63 26.79 26.43
N VAL A 47 -0.96 25.68 27.08
CA VAL A 47 -0.09 25.02 28.06
C VAL A 47 0.79 24.03 27.32
N ILE A 48 2.09 24.21 27.46
CA ILE A 48 3.07 23.55 26.63
C ILE A 48 4.05 22.77 27.52
N VAL A 49 4.38 21.53 27.13
CA VAL A 49 5.25 20.61 27.89
C VAL A 49 6.29 19.95 26.98
N ASP A 50 7.43 19.56 27.55
CA ASP A 50 8.45 18.80 26.84
C ASP A 50 7.95 17.40 26.45
N CYS A 51 8.36 16.93 25.28
CA CYS A 51 7.96 15.64 24.75
C CYS A 51 9.17 14.83 24.27
N ALA A 52 9.31 13.60 24.77
CA ALA A 52 10.33 12.67 24.28
C ALA A 52 10.02 12.18 22.83
N PRO A 53 11.03 11.91 21.99
CA PRO A 53 12.48 12.00 22.26
C PRO A 53 13.06 13.42 22.21
N ALA A 54 12.36 14.39 21.60
CA ALA A 54 12.74 15.80 21.58
C ALA A 54 11.54 16.67 21.16
N GLY A 55 11.60 17.94 21.53
CA GLY A 55 10.62 18.95 21.15
C GLY A 55 9.51 19.11 22.17
N VAL A 56 8.50 19.87 21.75
CA VAL A 56 7.54 20.47 22.65
C VAL A 56 6.11 20.21 22.16
N ARG A 57 5.18 19.91 23.07
CA ARG A 57 3.79 19.56 22.77
C ARG A 57 2.81 20.38 23.59
N VAL A 58 1.64 20.65 23.00
CA VAL A 58 0.51 21.25 23.70
C VAL A 58 -0.15 20.21 24.61
N ASP A 59 -0.07 20.43 25.93
CA ASP A 59 -0.75 19.58 26.92
C ASP A 59 -2.18 20.02 27.17
N ASP A 60 -2.44 21.32 27.22
CA ASP A 60 -3.78 21.84 27.43
C ASP A 60 -3.98 23.24 26.84
N LEU A 61 -5.23 23.69 26.77
CA LEU A 61 -5.60 25.04 26.32
C LEU A 61 -6.40 25.74 27.42
N GLN A 62 -5.99 26.96 27.78
CA GLN A 62 -6.67 27.78 28.78
C GLN A 62 -7.83 28.56 28.17
N ASP A 63 -8.92 28.65 28.93
CA ASP A 63 -10.09 29.45 28.58
C ASP A 63 -9.72 30.94 28.52
N GLY A 64 -10.11 31.61 27.43
CA GLY A 64 -9.78 33.02 27.16
C GLY A 64 -8.53 33.25 26.31
N GLY A 65 -7.80 32.18 25.94
CA GLY A 65 -6.72 32.26 24.97
C GLY A 65 -7.18 32.07 23.52
N SER A 66 -6.44 32.65 22.57
CA SER A 66 -6.76 32.53 21.14
C SER A 66 -6.68 31.11 20.62
N ALA A 67 -5.84 30.25 21.21
CA ALA A 67 -5.78 28.83 20.87
C ALA A 67 -7.11 28.11 21.12
N ALA A 68 -7.77 28.39 22.26
CA ALA A 68 -9.07 27.82 22.61
C ALA A 68 -10.19 28.41 21.72
N THR A 69 -10.22 29.73 21.53
CA THR A 69 -11.26 30.43 20.77
C THR A 69 -11.26 30.05 19.28
N THR A 70 -10.09 29.96 18.66
CA THR A 70 -9.96 29.64 17.23
C THR A 70 -10.10 28.14 16.94
N GLY A 71 -9.80 27.28 17.92
CA GLY A 71 -9.77 25.82 17.75
C GLY A 71 -8.72 25.33 16.75
N LEU A 72 -7.81 26.21 16.30
CA LEU A 72 -6.76 25.87 15.33
C LEU A 72 -5.69 25.00 15.95
N LEU A 73 -5.34 25.25 17.22
CA LEU A 73 -4.44 24.46 18.03
C LEU A 73 -5.23 23.47 18.89
N LYS A 74 -4.74 22.24 19.06
CA LYS A 74 -5.40 21.20 19.85
C LYS A 74 -4.42 20.52 20.80
N LYS A 75 -4.96 19.95 21.88
CA LYS A 75 -4.21 19.07 22.79
C LYS A 75 -3.55 17.95 21.99
N GLY A 76 -2.26 17.75 22.22
CA GLY A 76 -1.44 16.74 21.54
C GLY A 76 -0.66 17.23 20.32
N ASP A 77 -0.92 18.46 19.83
CA ASP A 77 -0.15 19.05 18.74
C ASP A 77 1.30 19.29 19.17
N ARG A 78 2.26 18.87 18.34
CA ARG A 78 3.69 19.15 18.59
C ARG A 78 4.11 20.42 17.86
N ILE A 79 4.78 21.32 18.56
CA ILE A 79 5.30 22.54 17.96
C ILE A 79 6.56 22.19 17.19
N ARG A 80 6.59 22.55 15.91
CA ARG A 80 7.70 22.30 14.99
C ARG A 80 8.39 23.58 14.59
N THR A 81 7.63 24.65 14.37
CA THR A 81 8.20 25.97 14.03
C THR A 81 7.43 27.07 14.74
N VAL A 82 8.13 28.16 15.08
CA VAL A 82 7.55 29.41 15.57
C VAL A 82 8.08 30.53 14.67
N GLN A 83 7.20 31.22 13.96
CA GLN A 83 7.53 32.27 12.98
C GLN A 83 8.55 31.83 11.92
N GLY A 84 8.44 30.58 11.45
CA GLY A 84 9.35 30.01 10.46
C GLY A 84 10.68 29.49 11.03
N GLU A 85 11.00 29.74 12.30
CA GLU A 85 12.16 29.15 12.96
C GLU A 85 11.85 27.75 13.48
N ASP A 86 12.72 26.77 13.18
CA ASP A 86 12.59 25.41 13.68
C ASP A 86 12.85 25.33 15.19
N VAL A 87 11.91 24.73 15.91
CA VAL A 87 11.97 24.47 17.34
C VAL A 87 11.71 23.00 17.66
N SER A 88 11.75 22.12 16.67
CA SER A 88 11.43 20.70 16.80
C SER A 88 12.32 19.94 17.79
N GLN A 89 13.52 20.46 18.08
CA GLN A 89 14.47 19.91 19.04
C GLN A 89 14.67 20.82 20.26
N ALA A 90 13.98 21.95 20.33
CA ALA A 90 14.08 22.87 21.46
C ALA A 90 13.29 22.33 22.66
N GLY A 91 13.67 22.74 23.87
CA GLY A 91 12.87 22.52 25.09
C GLY A 91 11.81 23.61 25.30
N VAL A 92 10.95 23.43 26.29
CA VAL A 92 9.87 24.39 26.62
C VAL A 92 10.40 25.80 26.82
N ASP A 93 11.51 26.00 27.54
CA ASP A 93 12.04 27.34 27.85
C ASP A 93 12.39 28.14 26.59
N ALA A 94 13.11 27.52 25.65
CA ALA A 94 13.51 28.16 24.40
C ALA A 94 12.30 28.43 23.48
N VAL A 95 11.28 27.57 23.49
CA VAL A 95 10.04 27.80 22.76
C VAL A 95 9.26 28.95 23.38
N MET A 96 9.17 29.01 24.70
CA MET A 96 8.50 30.08 25.44
C MET A 96 9.16 31.43 25.19
N GLU A 97 10.48 31.51 25.19
CA GLU A 97 11.22 32.73 24.86
C GLU A 97 10.86 33.26 23.47
N LYS A 98 10.82 32.38 22.46
CA LYS A 98 10.43 32.76 21.09
C LYS A 98 8.96 33.18 21.00
N LEU A 99 8.06 32.49 21.69
CA LEU A 99 6.65 32.85 21.72
C LEU A 99 6.43 34.20 22.44
N VAL A 100 7.20 34.50 23.48
CA VAL A 100 7.15 35.79 24.19
C VAL A 100 7.74 36.90 23.34
N ALA A 101 8.85 36.68 22.65
CA ALA A 101 9.49 37.65 21.76
C ALA A 101 8.69 37.95 20.48
N ALA A 102 7.84 37.01 20.03
CA ALA A 102 7.03 37.19 18.84
C ALA A 102 6.04 38.38 18.93
N PRO A 103 5.65 39.01 17.82
CA PRO A 103 4.56 40.01 17.77
C PRO A 103 3.20 39.50 18.28
N ALA A 104 2.22 40.41 18.27
CA ALA A 104 0.85 40.11 18.70
C ALA A 104 0.20 38.94 17.92
N GLU A 105 0.58 38.76 16.65
CA GLU A 105 0.19 37.62 15.81
C GLU A 105 1.38 36.68 15.61
N VAL A 106 1.20 35.42 15.96
CA VAL A 106 2.25 34.39 15.92
C VAL A 106 1.82 33.28 14.99
N GLU A 107 2.64 33.01 13.97
CA GLU A 107 2.50 31.81 13.14
C GLU A 107 3.26 30.65 13.80
N ILE A 108 2.57 29.53 14.00
CA ILE A 108 3.11 28.33 14.63
C ILE A 108 2.89 27.16 13.69
N GLY A 109 3.96 26.50 13.27
CA GLY A 109 3.87 25.24 12.56
C GLY A 109 3.80 24.09 13.55
N VAL A 110 2.73 23.31 13.49
CA VAL A 110 2.48 22.16 14.37
C VAL A 110 2.40 20.85 13.61
N LEU A 111 2.72 19.76 14.29
CA LEU A 111 2.56 18.39 13.82
C LEU A 111 1.40 17.74 14.56
N ARG A 112 0.32 17.45 13.85
CA ARG A 112 -0.88 16.78 14.36
C ARG A 112 -0.95 15.36 13.82
N PHE A 113 -1.08 14.38 14.70
CA PHE A 113 -1.35 13.00 14.27
C PHE A 113 -2.85 12.86 14.00
N VAL A 114 -3.20 12.67 12.74
CA VAL A 114 -4.58 12.46 12.32
C VAL A 114 -4.82 10.99 12.02
N VAL A 115 -5.99 10.50 12.39
CA VAL A 115 -6.46 9.17 11.97
C VAL A 115 -7.02 9.32 10.57
N VAL A 116 -6.33 8.72 9.60
CA VAL A 116 -6.79 8.65 8.21
C VAL A 116 -7.38 7.27 7.99
N ARG A 117 -8.63 7.21 7.54
CA ARG A 117 -9.23 5.99 7.02
C ARG A 117 -8.90 5.87 5.53
N LYS A 118 -8.40 4.73 5.09
CA LYS A 118 -8.30 4.39 3.67
C LYS A 118 -9.22 3.20 3.42
N PRO A 119 -10.04 3.21 2.34
CA PRO A 119 -10.82 2.04 1.96
C PRO A 119 -9.88 0.86 1.78
N LYS A 120 -10.26 -0.30 2.32
CA LYS A 120 -9.55 -1.54 2.05
C LYS A 120 -9.73 -1.82 0.56
N GLU A 121 -8.62 -1.90 -0.17
CA GLU A 121 -8.68 -2.20 -1.59
C GLU A 121 -9.26 -3.62 -1.73
N ALA A 122 -10.54 -3.69 -2.13
CA ALA A 122 -11.20 -4.95 -2.38
C ALA A 122 -10.39 -5.64 -3.48
N ILE A 123 -9.71 -6.74 -3.13
CA ILE A 123 -9.08 -7.60 -4.11
C ILE A 123 -10.23 -8.13 -4.95
N ALA A 124 -10.49 -7.52 -6.11
CA ALA A 124 -11.50 -8.01 -7.03
C ALA A 124 -11.23 -9.50 -7.25
N PRO A 125 -12.23 -10.39 -7.08
CA PRO A 125 -12.01 -11.81 -7.26
C PRO A 125 -11.55 -12.04 -8.68
N THR A 126 -10.36 -12.63 -8.82
CA THR A 126 -9.80 -12.96 -10.11
C THR A 126 -10.70 -14.02 -10.76
N THR A 127 -11.08 -13.83 -12.02
CA THR A 127 -11.92 -14.78 -12.74
C THR A 127 -11.06 -15.70 -13.61
N LEU A 128 -11.19 -17.01 -13.40
CA LEU A 128 -10.68 -18.04 -14.30
C LEU A 128 -11.82 -18.57 -15.16
N THR A 129 -11.67 -18.52 -16.49
CA THR A 129 -12.60 -19.17 -17.42
C THR A 129 -11.95 -20.44 -17.99
N VAL A 130 -12.52 -21.61 -17.74
CA VAL A 130 -12.05 -22.90 -18.29
C VAL A 130 -13.11 -23.49 -19.21
N ASP A 131 -12.80 -23.65 -20.50
CA ASP A 131 -13.74 -24.18 -21.51
C ASP A 131 -15.12 -23.47 -21.49
N GLY A 132 -15.11 -22.15 -21.25
CA GLY A 132 -16.31 -21.31 -21.16
C GLY A 132 -16.98 -21.26 -19.78
N LYS A 133 -16.55 -22.08 -18.80
CA LYS A 133 -17.03 -22.02 -17.42
C LYS A 133 -16.22 -21.02 -16.60
N LYS A 134 -16.87 -19.98 -16.09
CA LYS A 134 -16.25 -18.97 -15.22
C LYS A 134 -16.26 -19.42 -13.76
N VAL A 135 -15.13 -19.28 -13.09
CA VAL A 135 -14.93 -19.59 -11.66
C VAL A 135 -14.12 -18.47 -11.02
N GLU A 136 -14.53 -18.05 -9.83
CA GLU A 136 -13.80 -17.07 -9.03
C GLU A 136 -12.63 -17.75 -8.32
N VAL A 137 -11.44 -17.15 -8.41
CA VAL A 137 -10.20 -17.64 -7.84
C VAL A 137 -9.44 -16.52 -7.15
N GLN A 138 -8.64 -16.88 -6.15
CA GLN A 138 -7.77 -15.91 -5.50
C GLN A 138 -6.51 -15.67 -6.34
N LYS A 139 -5.97 -14.45 -6.26
CA LYS A 139 -4.64 -14.13 -6.78
C LYS A 139 -3.59 -15.01 -6.09
N GLY A 140 -2.65 -15.55 -6.86
CA GLY A 140 -1.59 -16.43 -6.35
C GLY A 140 -1.93 -17.92 -6.38
N VAL A 141 -3.11 -18.31 -6.88
CA VAL A 141 -3.49 -19.72 -7.01
C VAL A 141 -2.86 -20.36 -8.26
N ILE A 142 -2.46 -21.63 -8.14
CA ILE A 142 -1.92 -22.41 -9.27
C ILE A 142 -3.05 -22.77 -10.24
N LEU A 143 -2.81 -22.53 -11.53
CA LEU A 143 -3.79 -22.71 -12.61
C LEU A 143 -4.31 -24.15 -12.71
N ARG A 144 -3.47 -25.18 -12.49
CA ARG A 144 -3.91 -26.59 -12.42
C ARG A 144 -4.96 -26.80 -11.33
N THR A 145 -4.68 -26.36 -10.11
CA THR A 145 -5.55 -26.59 -8.95
C THR A 145 -6.88 -25.86 -9.14
N ALA A 146 -6.82 -24.62 -9.62
CA ALA A 146 -8.01 -23.84 -9.94
C ALA A 146 -8.87 -24.50 -11.05
N ALA A 147 -8.24 -24.98 -12.13
CA ALA A 147 -8.96 -25.67 -13.20
C ALA A 147 -9.58 -27.00 -12.75
N GLN A 148 -8.89 -27.77 -11.90
CA GLN A 148 -9.44 -29.00 -11.32
C GLN A 148 -10.61 -28.71 -10.36
N ALA A 149 -10.51 -27.67 -9.54
CA ALA A 149 -11.60 -27.21 -8.66
C ALA A 149 -12.82 -26.73 -9.48
N ALA A 150 -12.60 -26.16 -10.66
CA ALA A 150 -13.64 -25.80 -11.62
C ALA A 150 -14.27 -27.03 -12.34
N GLY A 151 -13.81 -28.24 -12.03
CA GLY A 151 -14.30 -29.48 -12.64
C GLY A 151 -13.76 -29.74 -14.06
N ALA A 152 -12.67 -29.08 -14.46
CA ALA A 152 -12.03 -29.33 -15.74
C ALA A 152 -11.14 -30.59 -15.70
N ASP A 153 -11.30 -31.48 -16.67
CA ASP A 153 -10.48 -32.70 -16.79
C ASP A 153 -9.22 -32.42 -17.61
N LEU A 154 -8.16 -31.95 -16.95
CA LEU A 154 -6.84 -31.71 -17.55
C LEU A 154 -6.14 -32.98 -18.06
N TYR A 155 -6.60 -34.16 -17.65
CA TYR A 155 -5.94 -35.43 -17.92
C TYR A 155 -6.90 -36.39 -18.63
N LYS A 156 -7.08 -36.18 -19.94
CA LYS A 156 -7.98 -37.01 -20.75
C LYS A 156 -7.51 -38.47 -20.81
N GLY A 157 -8.34 -39.38 -20.32
CA GLY A 157 -8.13 -40.82 -20.36
C GLY A 157 -7.42 -41.42 -19.13
N VAL A 158 -7.63 -42.72 -18.92
CA VAL A 158 -7.12 -43.47 -17.73
C VAL A 158 -5.60 -43.45 -17.66
N MET A 159 -4.93 -43.56 -18.82
CA MET A 159 -3.47 -43.50 -18.92
C MET A 159 -2.90 -42.17 -18.41
N ALA A 160 -3.47 -41.03 -18.83
CA ALA A 160 -3.01 -39.71 -18.42
C ALA A 160 -3.22 -39.45 -16.93
N LYS A 161 -4.34 -39.93 -16.37
CA LYS A 161 -4.64 -39.84 -14.93
C LYS A 161 -3.66 -40.66 -14.08
N MET A 162 -3.21 -41.81 -14.59
CA MET A 162 -2.21 -42.66 -13.91
C MET A 162 -0.79 -42.09 -14.00
N GLN A 163 -0.42 -41.44 -15.12
CA GLN A 163 0.95 -40.96 -15.37
C GLN A 163 1.19 -39.49 -14.96
N GLN A 164 0.18 -38.81 -14.41
CA GLN A 164 0.31 -37.42 -13.98
C GLN A 164 1.20 -37.26 -12.74
N CYS A 165 2.08 -36.26 -12.74
CA CYS A 165 3.12 -36.07 -11.72
C CYS A 165 2.69 -35.29 -10.46
N GLY A 166 1.41 -35.02 -10.25
CA GLY A 166 0.91 -34.23 -9.13
C GLY A 166 1.15 -32.72 -9.23
N GLY A 167 1.82 -32.25 -10.27
CA GLY A 167 2.09 -30.83 -10.50
C GLY A 167 3.55 -30.39 -10.36
N VAL A 168 4.48 -31.32 -10.15
CA VAL A 168 5.93 -31.03 -10.03
C VAL A 168 6.64 -30.74 -11.37
N GLY A 169 5.90 -30.63 -12.47
CA GLY A 169 6.47 -30.28 -13.80
C GLY A 169 7.18 -31.43 -14.53
N GLN A 170 7.01 -32.69 -14.13
CA GLN A 170 7.73 -33.83 -14.75
C GLN A 170 7.00 -34.47 -15.95
N CYS A 171 5.71 -34.74 -15.84
CA CYS A 171 4.96 -35.53 -16.84
C CYS A 171 4.63 -34.81 -18.16
N SER A 172 4.71 -33.48 -18.23
CA SER A 172 4.28 -32.69 -19.41
C SER A 172 2.82 -32.92 -19.86
N LEU A 173 1.93 -33.32 -18.95
CA LEU A 173 0.52 -33.59 -19.26
C LEU A 173 -0.42 -32.41 -18.93
N CYS A 174 0.02 -31.46 -18.09
CA CYS A 174 -0.82 -30.36 -17.56
C CYS A 174 -0.88 -29.12 -18.49
N TRP A 175 -0.70 -29.27 -19.81
CA TRP A 175 -0.66 -28.13 -20.72
C TRP A 175 -2.06 -27.64 -21.07
N VAL A 176 -2.24 -26.32 -21.04
CA VAL A 176 -3.48 -25.66 -21.43
C VAL A 176 -3.19 -24.58 -22.44
N GLU A 177 -4.17 -24.31 -23.30
CA GLU A 177 -4.13 -23.19 -24.22
C GLU A 177 -4.68 -21.95 -23.52
N VAL A 178 -3.91 -20.87 -23.45
CA VAL A 178 -4.36 -19.58 -22.95
C VAL A 178 -4.95 -18.79 -24.10
N THR A 179 -6.25 -18.51 -24.02
CA THR A 179 -6.99 -17.75 -25.02
C THR A 179 -7.01 -16.25 -24.72
N SER A 180 -6.91 -15.87 -23.44
CA SER A 180 -6.83 -14.48 -22.99
C SER A 180 -6.18 -14.42 -21.59
N GLY A 181 -5.53 -13.30 -21.26
CA GLY A 181 -4.91 -13.07 -19.95
C GLY A 181 -3.55 -13.75 -19.78
N MET A 182 -2.73 -13.84 -20.82
CA MET A 182 -1.41 -14.48 -20.71
C MET A 182 -0.44 -13.67 -19.83
N GLU A 183 -0.58 -12.34 -19.85
CA GLU A 183 0.09 -11.36 -19.00
C GLU A 183 -0.30 -11.47 -17.53
N ASN A 184 -1.46 -12.05 -17.25
CA ASN A 184 -1.98 -12.25 -15.89
C ASN A 184 -1.45 -13.53 -15.24
N LEU A 185 -0.57 -14.28 -15.92
CA LEU A 185 0.08 -15.46 -15.35
C LEU A 185 1.49 -15.13 -14.88
N SER A 186 2.02 -15.94 -13.95
CA SER A 186 3.43 -15.84 -13.57
C SER A 186 4.37 -16.01 -14.77
N PRO A 187 5.61 -15.48 -14.67
CA PRO A 187 6.66 -15.77 -15.63
C PRO A 187 6.82 -17.28 -15.86
N LYS A 188 7.29 -17.66 -17.05
CA LYS A 188 7.55 -19.06 -17.37
C LYS A 188 8.69 -19.58 -16.48
N THR A 189 8.52 -20.79 -15.96
CA THR A 189 9.59 -21.46 -15.22
C THR A 189 10.58 -22.11 -16.18
N ALA A 190 11.81 -22.36 -15.75
CA ALA A 190 12.82 -23.02 -16.59
C ALA A 190 12.35 -24.41 -17.11
N VAL A 191 11.55 -25.12 -16.32
CA VAL A 191 10.95 -26.41 -16.71
C VAL A 191 9.92 -26.21 -17.82
N GLU A 192 9.10 -25.17 -17.70
CA GLU A 192 8.10 -24.79 -18.70
C GLU A 192 8.77 -24.39 -20.03
N GLU A 193 9.80 -23.56 -19.98
CA GLU A 193 10.55 -23.13 -21.17
C GLU A 193 11.19 -24.33 -21.88
N LYS A 194 11.86 -25.21 -21.14
CA LYS A 194 12.54 -26.39 -21.69
C LYS A 194 11.57 -27.37 -22.36
N LYS A 195 10.41 -27.62 -21.73
CA LYS A 195 9.42 -28.60 -22.21
C LYS A 195 8.41 -28.00 -23.20
N GLY A 196 8.31 -26.67 -23.25
CA GLY A 196 7.42 -25.93 -24.14
C GLY A 196 8.01 -25.54 -25.49
N THR A 197 9.27 -25.88 -25.77
CA THR A 197 9.99 -25.47 -27.01
C THR A 197 9.27 -25.79 -28.31
N LYS A 198 8.51 -26.88 -28.36
CA LYS A 198 7.73 -27.30 -29.54
C LYS A 198 6.27 -26.87 -29.51
N ARG A 199 5.84 -26.13 -28.49
CA ARG A 199 4.44 -25.71 -28.31
C ARG A 199 4.25 -24.26 -28.77
N PRO A 200 3.04 -23.90 -29.24
CA PRO A 200 2.72 -22.52 -29.55
C PRO A 200 2.90 -21.60 -28.34
N ALA A 201 3.18 -20.32 -28.58
CA ALA A 201 3.50 -19.36 -27.52
C ALA A 201 2.37 -19.17 -26.49
N ASN A 202 1.11 -19.38 -26.91
CA ASN A 202 -0.09 -19.28 -26.08
C ASN A 202 -0.36 -20.51 -25.21
N TYR A 203 0.48 -21.54 -25.26
CA TYR A 203 0.37 -22.69 -24.35
C TYR A 203 1.16 -22.44 -23.06
N ARG A 204 0.53 -22.77 -21.94
CA ARG A 204 1.13 -22.68 -20.61
C ARG A 204 1.04 -23.99 -19.88
N MET A 205 2.05 -24.27 -19.06
CA MET A 205 2.05 -25.44 -18.18
C MET A 205 1.23 -25.10 -16.94
N ALA A 206 -0.03 -25.55 -16.86
CA ALA A 206 -0.98 -25.15 -15.83
C ALA A 206 -0.49 -25.42 -14.41
N CYS A 207 0.31 -26.46 -14.23
CA CYS A 207 0.87 -26.82 -12.93
C CYS A 207 2.06 -25.97 -12.47
N GLN A 208 2.61 -25.13 -13.34
CA GLN A 208 3.72 -24.21 -13.05
C GLN A 208 3.32 -22.74 -13.24
N SER A 209 2.05 -22.50 -13.61
CA SER A 209 1.52 -21.16 -13.86
C SER A 209 0.67 -20.72 -12.68
N VAL A 210 0.95 -19.52 -12.16
CA VAL A 210 0.20 -18.89 -11.07
C VAL A 210 -0.68 -17.78 -11.65
N ILE A 211 -1.95 -17.75 -11.22
CA ILE A 211 -2.94 -16.78 -11.67
C ILE A 211 -2.80 -15.49 -10.85
N ASN A 212 -2.54 -14.36 -11.52
CA ASN A 212 -2.38 -13.04 -10.91
C ASN A 212 -3.49 -12.03 -11.30
N GLY A 213 -4.35 -12.39 -12.25
CA GLY A 213 -5.45 -11.60 -12.79
C GLY A 213 -6.32 -12.48 -13.70
N ASP A 214 -7.30 -11.91 -14.38
CA ASP A 214 -8.29 -12.70 -15.13
C ASP A 214 -7.65 -13.49 -16.28
N VAL A 215 -7.98 -14.79 -16.39
CA VAL A 215 -7.41 -15.68 -17.43
C VAL A 215 -8.50 -16.55 -18.03
N CYS A 216 -8.44 -16.72 -19.35
CA CYS A 216 -9.28 -17.66 -20.08
C CYS A 216 -8.42 -18.77 -20.67
N VAL A 217 -8.70 -20.01 -20.31
CA VAL A 217 -7.98 -21.20 -20.78
C VAL A 217 -8.90 -22.22 -21.42
N LYS A 218 -8.35 -22.97 -22.38
CA LYS A 218 -8.97 -24.15 -22.98
C LYS A 218 -8.15 -25.38 -22.70
N VAL A 219 -8.83 -26.47 -22.36
CA VAL A 219 -8.18 -27.76 -22.10
C VAL A 219 -8.13 -28.56 -23.41
N PRO A 220 -6.93 -28.92 -23.90
CA PRO A 220 -6.75 -29.65 -25.16
C PRO A 220 -7.34 -31.05 -25.10
#